data_AF-A0A2V6LBJ9-F1
#
_entry.id   AF-A0A2V6LBJ9-F1
#
_cell.length_a   1.000
_cell.length_b   1.000
_cell.length_c   1.000
_cell.angle_alpha   90.00
_cell.angle_beta   90.00
_cell.angle_gamma   90.00
#
_symmetry.space_group_name_H-M   'P 1'
#
loop_
_entity.id
_entity.type
_entity.pdbx_description
1 polymer ?
#
loop_
_entity_poly.entity_id
_entity_poly.type
_entity_poly.pdbx_seq_one_letter_code
_entity_poly.pdbx_strand_id
1 'polypeptide(L)'
;QPEVAAEAIYFASHNPRREFYVGEPSVGVIVANKFVPGLLDHYLARSGYDSQQCDGAEDPNRPDNLWQPVPGDHGAHGAFDARAHSWSTQWWTNERRGLIATAVVALAFAGLLAVLKDR
;
A
#
# COMPACT_ATOMS: atom_id res chain seq x y z
N GLN A 1 8.43 -3.13 3.11
CA GLN A 1 9.76 -3.47 2.57
C GLN A 1 9.61 -3.56 1.05
N PRO A 2 10.69 -3.33 0.27
CA PRO A 2 10.57 -2.83 -1.10
C PRO A 2 9.92 -3.82 -2.07
N GLU A 3 9.90 -5.11 -1.72
CA GLU A 3 9.32 -6.21 -2.50
C GLU A 3 7.87 -5.93 -2.87
N VAL A 4 7.05 -5.48 -1.90
CA VAL A 4 5.62 -5.17 -2.12
C VAL A 4 5.44 -4.06 -3.16
N ALA A 5 6.35 -3.08 -3.20
CA ALA A 5 6.33 -2.02 -4.20
C ALA A 5 6.88 -2.51 -5.56
N ALA A 6 7.95 -3.32 -5.55
CA ALA A 6 8.54 -3.89 -6.75
C ALA A 6 7.58 -4.84 -7.48
N GLU A 7 6.93 -5.75 -6.75
CA GLU A 7 5.84 -6.61 -7.24
C GLU A 7 4.68 -5.78 -7.78
N ALA A 8 4.29 -4.70 -7.10
CA ALA A 8 3.21 -3.84 -7.56
C ALA A 8 3.54 -3.12 -8.87
N ILE A 9 4.76 -2.62 -9.02
CA ILE A 9 5.25 -2.00 -10.26
C ILE A 9 5.31 -3.03 -11.39
N TYR A 10 5.86 -4.22 -11.13
CA TYR A 10 5.95 -5.31 -12.09
C TYR A 10 4.56 -5.81 -12.53
N PHE A 11 3.63 -5.99 -11.60
CA PHE A 11 2.26 -6.40 -11.92
C PHE A 11 1.55 -5.31 -12.74
N ALA A 12 1.69 -4.04 -12.36
CA ALA A 12 1.05 -2.92 -13.05
C ALA A 12 1.53 -2.74 -14.49
N SER A 13 2.80 -3.02 -14.80
CA SER A 13 3.31 -2.95 -16.18
C SER A 13 2.73 -4.04 -17.11
N HIS A 14 2.24 -5.14 -16.55
CA HIS A 14 1.58 -6.23 -17.29
C HIS A 14 0.04 -6.19 -17.23
N ASN A 15 -0.54 -5.42 -16.29
CA ASN A 15 -1.97 -5.38 -16.02
C ASN A 15 -2.48 -3.92 -16.03
N PRO A 16 -2.69 -3.31 -17.20
CA PRO A 16 -3.00 -1.88 -17.31
C PRO A 16 -4.29 -1.50 -16.55
N ARG A 17 -4.12 -0.71 -15.48
CA ARG A 17 -5.15 0.08 -14.78
C ARG A 17 -4.69 1.54 -14.75
N ARG A 18 -5.66 2.46 -14.61
CA ARG A 18 -5.38 3.88 -14.34
C ARG A 18 -4.62 4.11 -13.02
N GLU A 19 -4.88 3.29 -12.00
CA GLU A 19 -4.29 3.44 -10.67
C GLU A 19 -4.30 2.10 -9.90
N PHE A 20 -3.31 1.93 -9.00
CA PHE A 20 -3.21 0.82 -8.04
C PHE A 20 -2.89 1.39 -6.65
N TYR A 21 -3.73 1.10 -5.66
CA TYR A 21 -3.42 1.39 -4.24
C TYR A 21 -2.68 0.19 -3.64
N VAL A 22 -1.46 0.40 -3.14
CA VAL A 22 -0.57 -0.67 -2.66
C VAL A 22 -0.54 -0.76 -1.13
N GLY A 23 -0.40 0.39 -0.45
CA GLY A 23 -0.38 0.46 1.01
C GLY A 23 -1.77 0.58 1.63
N GLU A 24 -2.06 -0.23 2.63
CA GLU A 24 -3.29 -0.15 3.44
C GLU A 24 -3.50 1.23 4.09
N PRO A 25 -2.48 1.91 4.68
CA PRO A 25 -2.68 3.22 5.29
C PRO A 25 -3.19 4.26 4.29
N SER A 26 -2.71 4.23 3.05
CA SER A 26 -3.15 5.12 1.98
C SER A 26 -4.63 4.89 1.62
N VAL A 27 -5.09 3.64 1.59
CA VAL A 27 -6.50 3.31 1.38
C VAL A 27 -7.35 3.81 2.55
N GLY A 28 -6.89 3.60 3.79
CA GLY A 28 -7.54 4.13 5.00
C GLY A 28 -7.75 5.64 4.94
N VAL A 29 -6.71 6.40 4.59
CA VAL A 29 -6.76 7.87 4.40
C VAL A 29 -7.73 8.26 3.29
N ILE A 30 -7.68 7.60 2.12
CA ILE A 30 -8.59 7.88 0.98
C ILE A 30 -10.06 7.62 1.33
N VAL A 31 -10.33 6.54 2.07
CA VAL A 31 -11.69 6.18 2.49
C VAL A 31 -12.17 7.15 3.58
N ALA A 32 -11.36 7.42 4.61
CA ALA A 32 -11.70 8.36 5.67
C ALA A 32 -12.00 9.76 5.12
N ASN A 33 -11.22 10.24 4.14
CA ASN A 33 -11.43 11.56 3.52
C ASN A 33 -12.80 11.70 2.83
N LYS A 34 -13.36 10.60 2.33
CA LYS A 34 -14.69 10.61 1.68
C LYS A 34 -15.85 10.75 2.68
N PHE A 35 -15.64 10.39 3.94
CA PHE A 35 -16.68 10.39 4.97
C PHE A 35 -16.53 11.51 5.99
N VAL A 36 -15.29 11.84 6.39
CA VAL A 36 -14.99 12.78 7.48
C VAL A 36 -13.83 13.74 7.14
N PRO A 37 -13.86 14.44 5.99
CA PRO A 37 -12.73 15.22 5.46
C PRO A 37 -12.16 16.21 6.49
N GLY A 38 -12.98 17.10 7.06
CA GLY A 38 -12.49 18.12 8.00
C GLY A 38 -11.91 17.58 9.32
N LEU A 39 -12.32 16.38 9.76
CA LEU A 39 -11.70 15.71 10.92
C LEU A 39 -10.34 15.13 10.54
N LEU A 40 -10.25 14.51 9.35
CA LEU A 40 -9.01 13.98 8.82
C LEU A 40 -8.00 15.11 8.54
N ASP A 41 -8.44 16.24 7.98
CA ASP A 41 -7.61 17.43 7.76
C ASP A 41 -7.01 17.94 9.08
N HIS A 42 -7.82 18.04 10.15
CA HIS A 42 -7.33 18.49 11.45
C HIS A 42 -6.36 17.48 12.09
N TYR A 43 -6.61 16.17 11.92
CA TYR A 43 -5.70 15.12 12.36
C TYR A 43 -4.35 15.18 11.61
N LEU A 44 -4.39 15.22 10.27
CA LEU A 44 -3.20 15.28 9.43
C LEU A 44 -2.42 16.60 9.59
N ALA A 45 -3.10 17.72 9.84
CA ALA A 45 -2.44 18.98 10.19
C ALA A 45 -1.67 18.90 11.52
N ARG A 46 -2.10 18.03 12.44
CA ARG A 46 -1.47 17.86 13.76
C ARG A 46 -0.37 16.81 13.79
N SER A 47 -0.52 15.68 13.10
CA SER A 47 0.43 14.55 13.17
C SER A 47 1.10 14.21 11.84
N GLY A 48 0.60 14.74 10.73
CA GLY A 48 1.06 14.39 9.39
C GLY A 48 2.51 14.79 9.13
N TYR A 49 2.91 16.00 9.55
CA TYR A 49 4.29 16.48 9.41
C TYR A 49 5.27 15.57 10.15
N ASP A 50 5.09 15.40 11.47
CA ASP A 50 5.95 14.56 12.31
C ASP A 50 6.01 13.11 11.81
N SER A 51 4.90 12.56 11.30
CA SER A 51 4.86 11.19 10.76
C SER A 51 5.71 10.95 9.50
N GLN A 52 6.08 12.01 8.78
CA GLN A 52 6.98 11.93 7.61
C GLN A 52 8.46 12.11 7.98
N GLN A 53 8.74 12.55 9.21
CA GLN A 53 10.11 12.77 9.67
C GLN A 53 10.78 11.43 10.07
N CYS A 54 12.10 11.51 10.26
CA CYS A 54 12.89 10.47 10.90
C CYS A 54 13.37 11.00 12.26
N ASP A 55 13.21 10.21 13.33
CA ASP A 55 13.65 10.60 14.67
C ASP A 55 15.18 10.50 14.86
N GLY A 56 15.87 9.85 13.91
CA GLY A 56 17.32 9.69 13.93
C GLY A 56 18.06 10.93 13.42
N ALA A 57 19.09 11.35 14.15
CA ALA A 57 20.06 12.31 13.63
C ALA A 57 20.86 11.69 12.48
N GLU A 58 20.92 12.39 11.35
CA GLU A 58 21.74 11.99 10.20
C GLU A 58 23.24 12.13 10.53
N ASP A 59 24.10 11.24 10.00
CA ASP A 59 25.54 11.40 10.15
C ASP A 59 26.02 12.60 9.30
N PRO A 60 26.58 13.66 9.93
CA PRO A 60 27.06 14.84 9.20
C PRO A 60 28.25 14.54 8.27
N ASN A 61 28.89 13.37 8.39
CA ASN A 61 30.00 12.93 7.56
C ASN A 61 29.59 11.84 6.54
N ARG A 62 28.30 11.52 6.41
CA ARG A 62 27.86 10.51 5.44
C ARG A 62 28.29 10.91 4.02
N PRO A 63 28.66 9.95 3.16
CA PRO A 63 28.95 10.26 1.77
C PRO A 63 27.68 10.75 1.06
N ASP A 64 27.83 11.78 0.23
CA ASP A 64 26.78 12.24 -0.68
C ASP A 64 26.82 11.48 -2.02
N ASN A 65 25.75 11.57 -2.78
CA ASN A 65 25.61 10.99 -4.11
C ASN A 65 25.17 12.02 -5.18
N LEU A 66 25.45 13.31 -4.96
CA LEU A 66 24.90 14.39 -5.79
C LEU A 66 25.54 14.47 -7.17
N TRP A 67 26.85 14.22 -7.25
CA TRP A 67 27.63 14.30 -8.50
C TRP A 67 28.12 12.95 -9.01
N GLN A 68 28.32 11.98 -8.11
CA GLN A 68 28.80 10.64 -8.40
C GLN A 68 28.11 9.63 -7.47
N PRO A 69 27.85 8.39 -7.91
CA PRO A 69 27.27 7.38 -7.03
C PRO A 69 28.27 6.97 -5.94
N VAL A 70 27.77 6.74 -4.72
CA VAL A 70 28.57 6.12 -3.66
C VAL A 70 28.87 4.66 -4.05
N PRO A 71 30.14 4.23 -4.10
CA PRO A 71 30.50 2.88 -4.55
C PRO A 71 30.03 1.81 -3.55
N GLY A 72 29.65 0.65 -4.08
CA GLY A 72 29.20 -0.51 -3.31
C GLY A 72 27.80 -1.00 -3.72
N ASP A 73 27.41 -2.14 -3.16
CA ASP A 73 26.01 -2.57 -3.12
C ASP A 73 25.40 -2.09 -1.81
N HIS A 74 24.34 -1.28 -1.91
CA HIS A 74 23.66 -0.68 -0.77
C HIS A 74 22.48 -1.55 -0.27
N GLY A 75 22.15 -2.63 -0.98
CA GLY A 75 20.99 -3.47 -0.73
C GLY A 75 19.66 -2.76 -1.01
N ALA A 76 18.56 -3.49 -0.77
CA ALA A 76 17.19 -2.97 -0.88
C ALA A 76 16.59 -2.57 0.49
N HIS A 77 17.21 -3.04 1.56
CA HIS A 77 16.81 -2.90 2.97
C HIS A 77 17.56 -1.74 3.65
N GLY A 78 17.07 -1.23 4.77
CA GLY A 78 17.66 -0.04 5.39
C GLY A 78 17.00 0.42 6.69
N ALA A 79 17.30 1.65 7.10
CA ALA A 79 16.97 2.19 8.44
C ALA A 79 15.49 2.12 8.86
N PHE A 80 14.56 1.89 7.92
CA PHE A 80 13.13 1.76 8.19
C PHE A 80 12.61 0.32 8.26
N ASP A 81 13.45 -0.71 8.11
CA ASP A 81 13.01 -2.13 8.13
C ASP A 81 12.21 -2.48 9.38
N ALA A 82 12.63 -1.99 10.55
CA ALA A 82 11.97 -2.20 11.83
C ALA A 82 10.52 -1.67 11.89
N ARG A 83 10.14 -0.74 11.01
CA ARG A 83 8.78 -0.17 10.88
C ARG A 83 8.12 -0.48 9.53
N ALA A 84 8.74 -1.28 8.68
CA ALA A 84 8.28 -1.57 7.32
C ALA A 84 7.75 -3.00 7.18
N HIS A 85 6.56 -3.15 6.61
CA HIS A 85 5.92 -4.46 6.43
C HIS A 85 6.33 -5.12 5.09
N SER A 86 6.68 -6.39 5.12
CA SER A 86 7.01 -7.20 3.92
C SER A 86 5.78 -7.71 3.15
N TRP A 87 4.56 -7.35 3.58
CA TRP A 87 3.31 -7.74 2.93
C TRP A 87 2.25 -6.64 3.05
N SER A 88 1.16 -6.76 2.29
CA SER A 88 -0.02 -5.87 2.34
C SER A 88 -1.27 -6.62 1.90
N THR A 89 -2.34 -6.61 2.71
CA THR A 89 -3.65 -7.18 2.37
C THR A 89 -4.25 -6.47 1.16
N GLN A 90 -4.07 -5.16 1.09
CA GLN A 90 -4.52 -4.34 -0.03
C GLN A 90 -3.80 -4.75 -1.33
N TRP A 91 -2.49 -5.02 -1.27
CA TRP A 91 -1.75 -5.49 -2.42
C TRP A 91 -2.18 -6.90 -2.85
N TRP A 92 -2.25 -7.83 -1.89
CA TRP A 92 -2.73 -9.20 -2.09
C TRP A 92 -4.11 -9.25 -2.77
N THR A 93 -5.00 -8.31 -2.39
CA THR A 93 -6.36 -8.15 -2.94
C THR A 93 -6.33 -7.61 -4.38
N ASN A 94 -5.44 -6.67 -4.71
CA ASN A 94 -5.30 -6.18 -6.09
C ASN A 94 -4.85 -7.29 -7.05
N GLU A 95 -3.86 -8.08 -6.65
CA GLU A 95 -3.32 -9.18 -7.45
C GLU A 95 -4.40 -10.26 -7.70
N ARG A 96 -5.18 -10.59 -6.66
CA ARG A 96 -6.23 -11.64 -6.71
C ARG A 96 -7.63 -11.13 -7.06
N ARG A 97 -7.77 -9.86 -7.46
CA ARG A 97 -9.08 -9.18 -7.68
C ARG A 97 -10.06 -9.96 -8.55
N GLY A 98 -9.57 -10.64 -9.60
CA GLY A 98 -10.40 -11.41 -10.52
C GLY A 98 -10.97 -12.66 -9.85
N LEU A 99 -10.12 -13.42 -9.15
CA LEU A 99 -10.52 -14.60 -8.38
C LEU A 99 -11.51 -14.24 -7.27
N ILE A 100 -11.25 -13.15 -6.55
CA ILE A 100 -12.13 -12.64 -5.48
C ILE A 100 -13.49 -12.24 -6.06
N ALA A 101 -13.53 -11.49 -7.17
CA ALA A 101 -14.78 -11.11 -7.82
C ALA A 101 -15.58 -12.34 -8.29
N THR A 102 -14.93 -13.31 -8.93
CA THR A 102 -15.57 -14.57 -9.37
C THR A 102 -16.11 -15.37 -8.18
N ALA A 103 -15.36 -15.48 -7.08
CA ALA A 103 -15.80 -16.18 -5.87
C ALA A 103 -17.02 -15.50 -5.23
N VAL A 104 -17.02 -14.16 -5.14
CA VAL A 104 -18.17 -13.39 -4.62
C VAL A 104 -19.41 -13.58 -5.49
N VAL A 105 -19.28 -13.52 -6.82
CA VAL A 105 -20.39 -13.75 -7.75
C VAL A 105 -20.93 -15.18 -7.64
N ALA A 106 -20.05 -16.19 -7.56
CA ALA A 106 -20.45 -17.58 -7.40
C ALA A 106 -21.20 -17.84 -6.08
N LEU A 107 -20.73 -17.26 -4.98
CA LEU A 107 -21.40 -17.35 -3.67
C LEU A 107 -22.76 -16.65 -3.67
N ALA A 108 -22.86 -15.46 -4.27
CA ALA A 108 -24.13 -14.74 -4.41
C ALA A 108 -25.15 -15.52 -5.25
N PHE A 109 -24.71 -16.15 -6.34
CA PHE A 109 -25.56 -16.99 -7.18
C PHE A 109 -26.02 -18.27 -6.46
N ALA A 110 -25.12 -18.95 -5.75
CA ALA A 110 -25.47 -20.12 -4.95
C ALA A 110 -26.47 -19.77 -3.81
N GLY A 111 -26.27 -18.64 -3.14
CA GLY A 111 -27.20 -18.14 -2.13
C GLY A 111 -28.58 -17.81 -2.70
N LEU A 112 -28.63 -17.18 -3.89
CA LEU A 112 -29.90 -16.94 -4.60
C LEU A 112 -30.61 -18.26 -4.95
N LEU A 113 -29.89 -19.25 -5.47
CA LEU A 113 -30.46 -20.57 -5.77
C LEU A 113 -31.00 -21.29 -4.54
N ALA A 114 -30.33 -21.18 -3.38
CA ALA A 114 -30.83 -21.72 -2.12
C ALA A 114 -32.15 -21.04 -1.70
N VAL A 115 -32.19 -19.70 -1.69
CA VAL A 115 -33.40 -18.93 -1.35
C VAL A 115 -34.56 -19.18 -2.32
N LEU A 116 -34.28 -19.48 -3.59
CA LEU A 116 -35.30 -19.85 -4.59
C LEU A 116 -35.74 -21.30 -4.50
N LYS A 117 -34.93 -22.21 -3.93
CA LYS A 117 -35.28 -23.62 -3.71
C LYS A 117 -36.15 -23.81 -2.47
N ASP A 118 -35.98 -22.96 -1.45
CA ASP A 118 -36.73 -22.99 -0.20
C ASP A 118 -38.04 -22.18 -0.26
N ARG A 119 -38.56 -21.93 -1.47
CA ARG A 119 -39.83 -21.23 -1.77
C ARG A 119 -40.74 -22.07 -2.64
#